data_AF-A0A5B6TL53-F1
#
_entry.id   AF-A0A5B6TL53-F1
#
_cell.length_a   1.000
_cell.length_b   1.000
_cell.length_c   1.000
_cell.angle_alpha   90.00
_cell.angle_beta   90.00
_cell.angle_gamma   90.00
#
_symmetry.space_group_name_H-M   'P 1'
#
loop_
_entity.id
_entity.type
_entity.pdbx_description
1 polymer ?
#
loop_
_entity_poly.entity_id
_entity_poly.type
_entity_poly.pdbx_seq_one_letter_code
_entity_poly.pdbx_strand_id
1 'polypeptide(L)' 'MAKFGLSALDADILRTTFKKAVLEESIPESGWRKYAEELIQIYTGSQTVDPRLVDWMVSK' A
#
# COMPACT_ATOMS: atom_id res chain seq x y z
N MET A 1 -17.85 12.09 2.95
CA MET A 1 -17.45 12.21 1.53
C MET A 1 -16.50 11.06 1.25
N ALA A 2 -16.89 10.08 0.44
CA ALA A 2 -15.99 8.99 0.05
C ALA A 2 -14.91 9.61 -0.86
N LYS A 3 -13.64 9.57 -0.43
CA LYS A 3 -12.53 10.09 -1.23
C LYS A 3 -12.32 9.11 -2.39
N PHE A 4 -12.90 9.44 -3.55
CA PHE A 4 -12.75 8.68 -4.79
C PHE A 4 -11.29 8.82 -5.26
N GLY A 5 -10.49 7.82 -4.91
CA GLY A 5 -9.11 7.69 -5.39
C GLY A 5 -8.07 8.06 -4.35
N LEU A 6 -7.02 7.23 -4.31
CA LEU A 6 -5.75 7.57 -3.69
C LEU A 6 -5.16 8.78 -4.43
N SER A 7 -5.00 9.90 -3.74
CA SER A 7 -4.22 11.00 -4.28
C SER A 7 -2.74 10.59 -4.32
N ALA A 8 -1.96 11.21 -5.19
CA ALA A 8 -0.51 10.96 -5.27
C ALA A 8 0.18 11.15 -3.90
N LEU A 9 -0.29 12.11 -3.10
CA LEU A 9 0.18 12.33 -1.75
C LEU A 9 -0.16 11.16 -0.81
N ASP A 10 -1.39 10.66 -0.87
CA ASP A 10 -1.82 9.54 -0.03
C ASP A 10 -1.05 8.26 -0.39
N ALA A 11 -0.83 8.03 -1.69
CA ALA A 11 -0.03 6.92 -2.19
C ALA A 11 1.43 6.99 -1.69
N ASP A 12 2.03 8.18 -1.64
CA ASP A 12 3.39 8.38 -1.12
C ASP A 12 3.47 8.16 0.40
N ILE A 13 2.45 8.61 1.15
CA ILE A 13 2.31 8.34 2.59
C ILE A 13 2.18 6.84 2.85
N LEU A 14 1.31 6.15 2.10
CA LEU A 14 1.16 4.70 2.20
C LEU A 14 2.45 3.97 1.85
N ARG A 15 3.17 4.39 0.81
CA ARG A 15 4.46 3.80 0.42
C ARG A 15 5.51 3.98 1.51
N THR A 16 5.57 5.15 2.14
CA THR A 16 6.50 5.42 3.24
C THR A 16 6.15 4.59 4.47
N THR A 17 4.86 4.48 4.80
CA THR A 17 4.36 3.68 5.92
C THR A 17 4.63 2.20 5.70
N PHE A 18 4.34 1.71 4.49
CA PHE A 18 4.66 0.37 4.01
C PHE A 18 6.16 0.08 4.19
N LYS A 19 7.05 0.94 3.67
CA LYS A 19 8.50 0.76 3.75
C LYS A 19 9.00 0.70 5.20
N LYS A 20 8.45 1.53 6.10
CA LYS A 20 8.77 1.46 7.53
C LYS A 20 8.32 0.14 8.14
N ALA A 21 7.06 -0.24 7.93
CA ALA A 21 6.51 -1.46 8.50
C ALA A 21 7.24 -2.72 8.02
N VAL A 22 7.57 -2.84 6.73
CA VAL A 22 8.32 -4.02 6.24
C VAL A 22 9.74 -4.09 6.80
N LEU A 23 10.36 -2.95 7.11
CA LEU A 23 11.68 -2.89 7.75
C LEU A 23 11.59 -3.20 9.25
N GLU A 24 10.58 -2.68 9.94
CA GLU A 24 10.39 -2.87 11.39
C GLU A 24 9.90 -4.29 11.73
N GLU A 25 8.94 -4.82 10.98
CA GLU A 25 8.40 -6.18 11.15
C GLU A 25 9.21 -7.24 10.41
N SER A 26 10.26 -6.85 9.67
CA SER A 26 11.10 -7.76 8.88
C SER A 26 10.26 -8.66 7.94
N ILE A 27 9.28 -8.05 7.27
CA ILE A 27 8.36 -8.77 6.39
C ILE A 27 9.15 -9.27 5.18
N PRO A 28 9.05 -10.56 4.80
CA PRO A 28 9.70 -11.07 3.61
C PRO A 28 9.06 -10.51 2.33
N GLU A 29 9.84 -10.39 1.24
CA GLU A 29 9.37 -9.85 -0.05
C GLU A 29 8.12 -10.57 -0.59
N SER A 30 7.97 -11.87 -0.32
CA SER A 30 6.77 -12.64 -0.67
C SER A 30 5.49 -12.14 0.02
N GLY A 31 5.62 -11.48 1.18
CA GLY A 31 4.51 -10.90 1.94
C GLY A 31 4.27 -9.42 1.64
N TRP A 32 5.21 -8.73 0.98
CA TRP A 32 5.12 -7.29 0.68
C TRP A 32 3.89 -6.96 -0.14
N ARG A 33 3.62 -7.75 -1.18
CA ARG A 33 2.50 -7.53 -2.09
C ARG A 33 1.16 -7.60 -1.34
N LYS A 34 0.99 -8.65 -0.53
CA LYS A 34 -0.20 -8.84 0.30
C LYS A 34 -0.36 -7.72 1.33
N TYR A 35 0.73 -7.33 1.99
CA TYR A 35 0.70 -6.27 3.00
C TYR A 35 0.35 -4.91 2.37
N ALA A 36 0.91 -4.59 1.20
CA ALA A 36 0.56 -3.37 0.46
C ALA A 36 -0.91 -3.36 0.00
N GLU A 37 -1.43 -4.50 -0.47
CA GLU A 37 -2.85 -4.64 -0.80
C GLU A 37 -3.74 -4.37 0.41
N GLU A 38 -3.48 -5.01 1.56
CA GLU A 38 -4.26 -4.78 2.78
C GLU A 38 -4.18 -3.32 3.25
N LEU A 39 -3.00 -2.71 3.19
CA LEU A 39 -2.81 -1.30 3.56
C LEU A 39 -3.67 -0.36 2.69
N ILE A 40 -3.70 -0.59 1.38
CA ILE A 40 -4.51 0.19 0.44
C ILE A 40 -6.01 -0.05 0.69
N GLN A 41 -6.44 -1.30 0.92
CA GLN A 41 -7.84 -1.63 1.21
C GLN A 41 -8.31 -0.95 2.50
N ILE A 42 -7.49 -0.98 3.55
CA ILE A 42 -7.81 -0.33 4.84
C ILE A 42 -7.92 1.19 4.65
N TYR A 43 -7.01 1.80 3.91
CA TYR A 43 -6.99 3.24 3.71
C TYR A 43 -8.14 3.74 2.82
N THR A 44 -8.43 3.03 1.73
CA THR A 44 -9.46 3.43 0.75
C THR A 44 -10.85 2.91 1.09
N GLY A 45 -10.96 1.94 1.99
CA GLY A 45 -12.19 1.17 2.23
C GLY A 45 -12.65 0.37 1.00
N SER A 46 -11.84 0.30 -0.05
CA SER A 46 -12.18 -0.36 -1.32
C SER A 46 -11.61 -1.76 -1.34
N GLN A 47 -12.46 -2.76 -1.62
CA GLN A 47 -12.02 -4.16 -1.74
C GLN A 47 -11.20 -4.40 -3.02
N THR A 48 -11.35 -3.51 -4.01
CA THR A 48 -10.63 -3.60 -5.27
C THR A 48 -9.42 -2.67 -5.24
N VAL A 49 -8.23 -3.27 -5.22
CA VAL A 49 -6.95 -2.55 -5.30
C VAL A 49 -6.39 -2.70 -6.70
N ASP A 50 -5.87 -1.61 -7.28
CA ASP A 50 -5.20 -1.69 -8.57
C ASP A 50 -3.85 -2.42 -8.41
N PRO A 51 -3.62 -3.54 -9.11
CA PRO A 51 -2.39 -4.31 -8.95
C PRO A 51 -1.13 -3.56 -9.41
N ARG A 52 -1.26 -2.53 -10.26
CA ARG A 52 -0.12 -1.68 -10.66
C ARG A 52 0.27 -0.72 -9.55
N LEU A 53 -0.69 -0.29 -8.74
CA LEU A 53 -0.42 0.54 -7.56
C LEU A 53 0.30 -0.26 -6.48
N VAL A 54 -0.10 -1.51 -6.28
CA VAL A 54 0.59 -2.44 -5.38
C VAL A 54 2.02 -2.65 -5.85
N ASP A 55 2.21 -2.92 -7.14
CA ASP A 55 3.53 -3.10 -7.75
C ASP A 55 4.41 -1.86 -7.57
N TRP A 56 3.85 -0.67 -7.77
CA TRP A 56 4.53 0.60 -7.52
C TRP A 56 4.91 0.81 -6.04
N MET A 57 4.05 0.38 -5.10
CA MET A 57 4.34 0.46 -3.66
C MET A 57 5.47 -0.48 -3.23
N VAL A 58 5.48 -1.71 -3.73
CA VAL A 58 6.53 -2.71 -3.42
C VAL A 58 7.81 -2.50 -4.23
N SER A 59 7.74 -1.74 -5.32
CA SER A 59 8.92 -1.34 -6.09
C SER A 59 9.88 -0.53 -5.20
N LYS A 60 11.19 -0.84 -5.31
CA LYS A 60 12.25 -0.19 -4.55
C LYS A 60 12.25 1.34 -4.72
#